data_AF-A0A1V5Z076-F1
#
_entry.id   AF-A0A1V5Z076-F1
#
_cell.length_a   1.000
_cell.length_b   1.000
_cell.length_c   1.000
_cell.angle_alpha   90.00
_cell.angle_beta   90.00
_cell.angle_gamma   90.00
#
_symmetry.space_group_name_H-M   'P 1'
#
loop_
_entity.id
_entity.type
_entity.pdbx_description
1 polymer ?
#
loop_
_entity_poly.entity_id
_entity_poly.type
_entity_poly.pdbx_seq_one_letter_code
_entity_poly.pdbx_strand_id
1 'polypeptide(L)'
;MTVSTQEATDKQKTPWHGRGLTSFLISLVFLTLAVSGLVLYLAPSCRIARETGWRVLLLSKDQWNALHIIMACTFVVAGLIHVYFNWRILLRYLFLKQRLHLKKEAVTALLLFLLLSAGAIFEVPPFSFLTALTEEEKAGSCAGALSAEAVHPASGHGTGVGRMTVQEFCDDAGLLLEDTLSRLQEAGFTADPGSTFRALSQQKQMSPMDVKEWLLNRGSLDKEERN
;
A
#
# COMPACT_ATOMS: atom_id res chain seq x y z
N MET A 1 -0.56 79.58 11.68
CA MET A 1 -1.09 78.98 10.45
C MET A 1 -0.33 77.70 10.19
N THR A 2 -1.08 76.61 10.11
CA THR A 2 -0.70 75.21 9.96
C THR A 2 -0.14 74.91 8.57
N VAL A 3 0.90 74.08 8.47
CA VAL A 3 0.98 73.08 7.38
C VAL A 3 1.64 71.81 7.94
N SER A 4 0.80 70.80 8.15
CA SER A 4 1.20 69.41 8.43
C SER A 4 1.80 68.79 7.17
N THR A 5 3.05 68.35 7.23
CA THR A 5 3.64 67.49 6.20
C THR A 5 3.17 66.06 6.45
N GLN A 6 2.38 65.53 5.50
CA GLN A 6 1.88 64.16 5.52
C GLN A 6 3.03 63.16 5.44
N GLU A 7 3.10 62.31 6.46
CA GLU A 7 3.90 61.08 6.47
C GLU A 7 3.17 60.05 5.58
N ALA A 8 3.54 59.99 4.30
CA ALA A 8 3.06 58.97 3.39
C ALA A 8 3.69 57.63 3.79
N THR A 9 2.91 56.78 4.45
CA THR A 9 3.27 55.40 4.74
C THR A 9 3.30 54.60 3.45
N ASP A 10 4.47 54.51 2.83
CA ASP A 10 4.74 53.61 1.71
C ASP A 10 4.58 52.16 2.19
N LYS A 11 3.44 51.54 1.88
CA LYS A 11 3.22 50.11 2.12
C LYS A 11 4.13 49.33 1.17
N GLN A 12 5.36 49.06 1.60
CA GLN A 12 6.26 48.13 0.92
C GLN A 12 5.57 46.77 0.75
N LYS A 13 5.11 46.46 -0.46
CA LYS A 13 4.65 45.12 -0.83
C LYS A 13 5.90 44.24 -0.92
N THR A 14 6.03 43.28 -0.01
CA THR A 14 7.13 42.32 -0.07
C THR A 14 7.05 41.53 -1.39
N PRO A 15 8.14 41.43 -2.17
CA PRO A 15 8.11 40.66 -3.40
C PRO A 15 7.97 39.16 -3.07
N TRP A 16 7.04 38.48 -3.74
CA TRP A 16 6.80 37.05 -3.56
C TRP A 16 7.95 36.23 -4.15
N HIS A 17 8.65 35.47 -3.31
CA HIS A 17 9.78 34.65 -3.72
C HIS A 17 9.34 33.20 -3.99
N GLY A 18 8.67 32.96 -5.13
CA GLY A 18 8.15 31.63 -5.49
C GLY A 18 9.20 30.50 -5.51
N ARG A 19 10.48 30.85 -5.79
CA ARG A 19 11.60 29.89 -5.76
C ARG A 19 11.87 29.36 -4.35
N GLY A 20 11.88 30.25 -3.34
CA GLY A 20 12.11 29.87 -1.94
C GLY A 20 10.98 29.03 -1.38
N LEU A 21 9.74 29.37 -1.73
CA LEU A 21 8.55 28.61 -1.33
C LEU A 21 8.61 27.16 -1.82
N THR A 22 8.92 26.95 -3.11
CA THR A 22 8.97 25.60 -3.68
C THR A 22 10.06 24.73 -3.06
N SER A 23 11.24 25.28 -2.78
CA SER A 23 12.31 24.56 -2.10
C SER A 23 11.94 24.17 -0.68
N PHE A 24 11.37 25.12 0.09
CA PHE A 24 10.93 24.86 1.46
C PHE A 24 9.80 23.82 1.52
N LEU A 25 8.85 23.91 0.58
CA LEU A 25 7.76 22.95 0.44
C LEU A 25 8.29 21.53 0.17
N ILE A 26 9.21 21.36 -0.78
CA ILE A 26 9.80 20.05 -1.10
C ILE A 26 10.53 19.47 0.10
N SER A 27 11.28 20.29 0.84
CA SER A 27 11.98 19.82 2.05
C SER A 27 11.03 19.32 3.13
N LEU A 28 9.92 20.03 3.36
CA LEU A 28 8.89 19.58 4.31
C LEU A 28 8.20 18.30 3.85
N VAL A 29 7.80 18.23 2.57
CA VAL A 29 7.16 17.04 2.01
C VAL A 29 8.11 15.83 2.03
N PHE A 30 9.39 16.03 1.74
CA PHE A 30 10.41 14.98 1.83
C PHE A 30 10.52 14.43 3.26
N LEU A 31 10.56 15.31 4.27
CA LEU A 31 10.61 14.88 5.66
C LEU A 31 9.35 14.06 6.03
N THR A 32 8.18 14.52 5.60
CA THR A 32 6.92 13.77 5.82
C THR A 32 6.95 12.41 5.13
N LEU A 33 7.48 12.31 3.91
CA LEU A 33 7.64 11.04 3.19
C LEU A 33 8.61 10.09 3.87
N ALA A 34 9.73 10.59 4.39
CA ALA A 34 10.70 9.78 5.13
C ALA A 34 10.08 9.20 6.42
N VAL A 35 9.39 10.04 7.20
CA VAL A 35 8.73 9.61 8.44
C VAL A 35 7.61 8.62 8.14
N SER A 36 6.72 8.94 7.20
CA SER A 36 5.60 8.06 6.85
C SER A 36 6.06 6.75 6.20
N GLY A 37 7.12 6.77 5.38
CA GLY A 37 7.73 5.56 4.82
C GLY A 37 8.31 4.66 5.90
N LEU A 38 9.00 5.22 6.90
CA LEU A 38 9.51 4.47 8.04
C LEU A 38 8.38 3.86 8.88
N VAL A 39 7.34 4.63 9.17
CA VAL A 39 6.16 4.16 9.92
C VAL A 39 5.45 3.01 9.18
N LEU A 40 5.32 3.10 7.85
CA LEU A 40 4.73 2.05 7.03
C LEU A 40 5.62 0.83 6.87
N TYR A 41 6.94 0.98 6.92
CA TYR A 41 7.91 -0.12 6.93
C TYR A 41 7.78 -0.97 8.21
N LEU A 42 7.62 -0.30 9.36
CA LEU A 42 7.41 -0.95 10.66
C LEU A 42 5.97 -1.48 10.84
N ALA A 43 5.02 -1.05 10.01
CA ALA A 43 3.62 -1.42 10.20
C ALA A 43 3.40 -2.92 9.93
N PRO A 44 2.75 -3.65 10.86
CA PRO A 44 2.46 -5.08 10.69
C PRO A 44 1.53 -5.33 9.51
N SER A 45 1.37 -6.59 9.11
CA SER A 45 0.50 -6.99 8.00
C SER A 45 -0.93 -6.42 8.16
N CYS A 46 -1.58 -6.08 7.04
CA CYS A 46 -2.88 -5.37 7.04
C CYS A 46 -3.97 -6.08 7.87
N ARG A 47 -3.89 -7.41 7.95
CA ARG A 47 -4.79 -8.23 8.77
C ARG A 47 -4.57 -8.00 10.28
N ILE A 48 -3.33 -8.14 10.75
CA ILE A 48 -2.98 -8.00 12.16
C ILE A 48 -3.16 -6.55 12.64
N ALA A 49 -2.86 -5.57 11.78
CA ALA A 49 -3.04 -4.16 12.11
C ALA A 49 -4.51 -3.82 12.43
N ARG A 50 -5.45 -4.45 11.73
CA ARG A 50 -6.90 -4.29 11.99
C ARG A 50 -7.34 -5.00 13.26
N GLU A 51 -6.84 -6.21 13.49
CA GLU A 51 -7.23 -7.05 14.62
C GLU A 51 -6.64 -6.51 15.95
N THR A 52 -5.43 -5.93 15.92
CA THR A 52 -4.76 -5.36 17.11
C THR A 52 -5.00 -3.86 17.30
N GLY A 53 -5.71 -3.20 16.38
CA GLY A 53 -5.98 -1.76 16.45
C GLY A 53 -4.70 -0.92 16.36
N TRP A 54 -3.72 -1.35 15.56
CA TRP A 54 -2.41 -0.71 15.46
C TRP A 54 -2.54 0.77 15.10
N ARG A 55 -1.97 1.63 15.95
CA ARG A 55 -1.97 3.08 15.81
C ARG A 55 -0.61 3.64 16.23
N VAL A 56 -0.04 4.49 15.39
CA VAL A 56 1.16 5.29 15.72
C VAL A 56 0.77 6.76 15.62
N LEU A 57 1.05 7.52 16.68
CA LEU A 57 0.62 8.92 16.81
C LEU A 57 -0.90 9.10 16.56
N LEU A 58 -1.72 8.19 17.09
CA LEU A 58 -3.18 8.10 16.92
C LEU A 58 -3.68 7.80 15.49
N LEU A 59 -2.80 7.73 14.49
CA LEU A 59 -3.19 7.40 13.12
C LEU A 59 -3.12 5.90 12.88
N SER A 60 -4.13 5.36 12.19
CA SER A 60 -4.13 3.97 11.73
C SER A 60 -3.15 3.77 10.56
N LYS A 61 -2.80 2.51 10.29
CA LYS A 61 -1.99 2.14 9.12
C LYS A 61 -2.56 2.71 7.81
N ASP A 62 -3.88 2.64 7.63
CA ASP A 62 -4.54 3.14 6.43
C ASP A 62 -4.42 4.66 6.29
N GLN A 63 -4.50 5.39 7.41
CA GLN A 63 -4.32 6.84 7.42
C GLN A 63 -2.88 7.24 7.12
N TRP A 64 -1.89 6.51 7.67
CA TRP A 64 -0.49 6.70 7.32
C TRP A 64 -0.21 6.42 5.85
N ASN A 65 -0.82 5.37 5.28
CA ASN A 65 -0.70 5.03 3.87
C ASN A 65 -1.32 6.12 2.98
N ALA A 66 -2.52 6.60 3.31
CA ALA A 66 -3.18 7.69 2.60
C ALA A 66 -2.33 8.98 2.64
N LEU A 67 -1.80 9.34 3.82
CA LEU A 67 -0.90 10.48 3.98
C LEU A 67 0.33 10.34 3.10
N HIS A 68 0.98 9.16 3.10
CA HIS A 68 2.18 8.90 2.31
C HIS A 68 1.91 9.07 0.80
N ILE A 69 0.82 8.51 0.28
CA ILE A 69 0.46 8.61 -1.15
C ILE A 69 0.20 10.07 -1.55
N ILE A 70 -0.60 10.81 -0.76
CA ILE A 70 -0.91 12.22 -1.05
C ILE A 70 0.38 13.06 -1.03
N MET A 71 1.25 12.84 -0.05
CA MET A 71 2.54 13.53 0.03
C MET A 71 3.46 13.13 -1.13
N ALA A 72 3.42 11.88 -1.60
CA ALA A 72 4.24 11.41 -2.71
C ALA A 72 3.80 12.06 -4.03
N CYS A 73 2.49 12.10 -4.30
CA CYS A 73 1.94 12.83 -5.43
C CYS A 73 2.31 14.32 -5.38
N THR A 74 2.20 14.94 -4.20
CA THR A 74 2.56 16.34 -3.98
C THR A 74 4.06 16.57 -4.22
N PHE A 75 4.93 15.66 -3.78
CA PHE A 75 6.37 15.72 -3.99
C PHE A 75 6.73 15.68 -5.48
N VAL A 76 6.07 14.82 -6.26
CA VAL A 76 6.29 14.75 -7.71
C VAL A 76 5.91 16.07 -8.37
N VAL A 77 4.72 16.61 -8.09
CA VAL A 77 4.26 17.89 -8.69
C VAL A 77 5.15 19.06 -8.27
N ALA A 78 5.44 19.17 -6.97
CA ALA A 78 6.32 20.23 -6.45
C ALA A 78 7.74 20.10 -7.01
N GLY A 79 8.26 18.88 -7.13
CA GLY A 79 9.55 18.57 -7.73
C GLY A 79 9.66 19.03 -9.18
N LEU A 80 8.64 18.77 -10.00
CA LEU A 80 8.58 19.26 -11.38
C LEU A 80 8.62 20.80 -11.45
N ILE A 81 7.83 21.46 -10.60
CA ILE A 81 7.80 22.93 -10.50
C ILE A 81 9.17 23.48 -10.06
N HIS A 82 9.80 22.84 -9.08
CA HIS A 82 11.13 23.23 -8.60
C HIS A 82 12.21 23.05 -9.66
N VAL A 83 12.20 21.92 -10.38
CA VAL A 83 13.11 21.67 -11.50
C VAL A 83 12.89 22.70 -12.59
N TYR A 84 11.64 23.03 -12.93
CA TYR A 84 11.32 24.09 -13.89
C TYR A 84 11.91 25.44 -13.49
N PHE A 85 11.68 25.89 -12.25
CA PHE A 85 12.22 27.17 -11.77
C PHE A 85 13.75 27.18 -11.69
N ASN A 86 14.37 26.03 -11.40
CA ASN A 86 15.82 25.91 -11.21
C ASN A 86 16.57 25.27 -12.40
N TRP A 87 15.89 25.07 -13.54
CA TRP A 87 16.44 24.37 -14.71
C TRP A 87 17.71 25.01 -15.24
N ARG A 88 17.80 26.34 -15.25
CA ARG A 88 19.01 27.06 -15.67
C ARG A 88 20.22 26.82 -14.77
N ILE A 89 19.99 26.56 -13.48
CA ILE A 89 21.04 26.27 -12.50
C ILE A 89 21.47 24.80 -12.66
N LEU A 90 20.52 23.87 -12.81
CA LEU A 90 20.79 22.45 -13.06
C LEU A 90 21.54 22.22 -14.37
N LEU A 91 21.17 22.92 -15.45
CA LEU A 91 21.90 22.89 -16.71
C LEU A 91 23.31 23.46 -16.59
N ARG A 92 23.53 24.46 -15.72
CA ARG A 92 24.89 24.94 -15.44
C ARG A 92 25.72 23.88 -14.70
N TYR A 93 25.13 23.10 -13.81
CA TYR A 93 25.84 21.98 -13.17
C TYR A 93 26.17 20.83 -14.14
N LEU A 94 25.30 20.53 -15.10
CA LEU A 94 25.54 19.45 -16.08
C LEU A 94 26.39 19.85 -17.30
N PHE A 95 26.20 21.06 -17.84
CA PHE A 95 26.66 21.41 -19.18
C PHE A 95 27.68 22.56 -19.25
N LEU A 96 28.06 23.22 -18.14
CA LEU A 96 29.16 24.21 -18.21
C LEU A 96 30.53 23.52 -18.31
N LYS A 97 31.31 23.98 -19.29
CA LYS A 97 32.68 23.54 -19.65
C LYS A 97 33.75 23.77 -18.56
N GLN A 98 33.40 24.18 -17.35
CA GLN A 98 34.37 24.43 -16.27
C GLN A 98 34.11 23.52 -15.06
N ARG A 99 35.21 22.88 -14.60
CA ARG A 99 35.37 21.89 -13.53
C ARG A 99 35.10 20.44 -13.91
N LEU A 100 36.15 19.78 -14.41
CA LEU A 100 36.27 18.33 -14.60
C LEU A 100 35.94 17.48 -13.34
N HIS A 101 35.95 18.08 -12.15
CA HIS A 101 35.62 17.39 -10.89
C HIS A 101 34.11 17.09 -10.74
N LEU A 102 33.23 17.98 -11.23
CA LEU A 102 31.78 17.79 -11.10
C LEU A 102 31.25 16.66 -11.99
N LYS A 103 31.89 16.40 -13.14
CA LYS A 103 31.53 15.24 -13.98
C LYS A 103 31.85 13.92 -13.27
N LYS A 104 32.95 13.88 -12.51
CA LYS A 104 33.29 12.72 -11.68
C LYS A 104 32.26 12.53 -10.57
N GLU A 105 31.87 13.62 -9.88
CA GLU A 105 30.83 13.59 -8.83
C GLU A 105 29.47 13.09 -9.35
N ALA A 106 29.05 13.55 -10.53
CA ALA A 106 27.82 13.08 -11.17
C ALA A 106 27.89 11.60 -11.59
N VAL A 107 29.02 11.16 -12.15
CA VAL A 107 29.24 9.74 -12.48
C VAL A 107 29.29 8.89 -11.21
N THR A 108 29.94 9.34 -10.13
CA THR A 108 29.94 8.62 -8.86
C THR A 108 28.56 8.55 -8.23
N ALA A 109 27.74 9.60 -8.32
CA ALA A 109 26.37 9.58 -7.83
C ALA A 109 25.50 8.58 -8.63
N LEU A 110 25.67 8.54 -9.95
CA LEU A 110 24.98 7.58 -10.81
C LEU A 110 25.42 6.13 -10.52
N LEU A 111 26.72 5.89 -10.40
CA LEU A 111 27.25 4.57 -10.05
C LEU A 111 26.79 4.12 -8.67
N LEU A 112 26.78 5.03 -7.67
CA LEU A 112 26.28 4.73 -6.34
C LEU A 112 24.78 4.41 -6.39
N PHE A 113 23.97 5.19 -7.12
CA PHE A 113 22.56 4.90 -7.31
C PHE A 113 22.34 3.51 -7.92
N LEU A 114 23.03 3.20 -9.03
CA LEU A 114 22.92 1.90 -9.69
C LEU A 114 23.40 0.75 -8.79
N LEU A 115 24.47 0.95 -8.04
CA LEU A 115 25.00 -0.02 -7.08
C LEU A 115 23.98 -0.30 -5.96
N LEU A 116 23.39 0.75 -5.37
CA LEU A 116 22.39 0.63 -4.31
C LEU A 116 21.11 -0.03 -4.84
N SER A 117 20.64 0.34 -6.04
CA SER A 117 19.47 -0.27 -6.67
C SER A 117 19.71 -1.73 -7.02
N ALA A 118 20.87 -2.08 -7.58
CA ALA A 118 21.25 -3.46 -7.83
C ALA A 118 21.34 -4.24 -6.52
N GLY A 119 21.95 -3.65 -5.48
CA GLY A 119 22.06 -4.27 -4.15
C GLY A 119 20.70 -4.59 -3.52
N ALA A 120 19.73 -3.70 -3.68
CA ALA A 120 18.36 -3.91 -3.23
C ALA A 120 17.61 -4.99 -4.05
N ILE A 121 17.80 -5.04 -5.37
CA ILE A 121 17.15 -6.04 -6.25
C ILE A 121 17.73 -7.44 -6.05
N PHE A 122 19.04 -7.55 -5.88
CA PHE A 122 19.74 -8.83 -5.75
C PHE A 122 19.83 -9.34 -4.30
N GLU A 123 19.17 -8.68 -3.34
CA GLU A 123 19.11 -9.07 -1.93
C GLU A 123 20.50 -9.31 -1.29
N VAL A 124 21.53 -8.62 -1.77
CA VAL A 124 22.89 -8.79 -1.28
C VAL A 124 23.11 -8.07 0.06
N PRO A 125 23.88 -8.64 1.00
CA PRO A 125 24.24 -7.96 2.25
C PRO A 125 24.96 -6.63 1.97
N PRO A 126 24.65 -5.52 2.67
CA PRO A 126 23.88 -5.41 3.91
C PRO A 126 22.36 -5.12 3.74
N PHE A 127 21.84 -5.03 2.52
CA PHE A 127 20.45 -4.62 2.27
C PHE A 127 19.43 -5.68 2.70
N SER A 128 19.79 -6.97 2.60
CA SER A 128 18.97 -8.09 3.06
C SER A 128 18.89 -8.24 4.58
N PHE A 129 19.78 -7.60 5.36
CA PHE A 129 19.67 -7.63 6.82
C PHE A 129 18.42 -6.88 7.31
N LEU A 130 18.05 -5.78 6.65
CA LEU A 130 16.88 -5.00 7.04
C LEU A 130 15.59 -5.77 6.82
N THR A 131 15.48 -6.48 5.70
CA THR A 131 14.31 -7.31 5.41
C THR A 131 14.27 -8.53 6.31
N ALA A 132 15.41 -9.22 6.52
CA ALA A 132 15.50 -10.37 7.42
C ALA A 132 15.06 -10.04 8.86
N LEU A 133 15.51 -8.92 9.43
CA LEU A 133 15.10 -8.48 10.76
C LEU A 133 13.58 -8.22 10.84
N THR A 134 12.99 -7.64 9.79
CA THR A 134 11.54 -7.43 9.78
C THR A 134 10.74 -8.70 9.63
N GLU A 135 11.26 -9.69 8.91
CA GLU A 135 10.57 -10.97 8.75
C GLU A 135 10.56 -11.76 10.06
N GLU A 136 11.62 -11.71 10.87
CA GLU A 136 11.63 -12.34 12.20
C GLU A 136 10.64 -11.67 13.17
N GLU A 137 10.60 -10.34 13.22
CA GLU A 137 9.62 -9.61 14.06
C GLU A 137 8.18 -9.82 13.57
N LYS A 138 7.95 -9.80 12.25
CA LYS A 138 6.62 -10.08 11.67
C LYS A 138 6.22 -11.54 11.88
N ALA A 139 7.14 -12.49 11.81
CA ALA A 139 6.88 -13.90 12.08
C ALA A 139 6.49 -14.12 13.54
N GLY A 140 7.20 -13.48 14.49
CA GLY A 140 6.84 -13.50 15.91
C GLY A 140 5.46 -12.89 16.19
N SER A 141 5.13 -11.77 15.53
CA SER A 141 3.81 -11.15 15.60
C SER A 141 2.69 -12.03 14.98
N CYS A 142 2.99 -12.79 13.91
CA CYS A 142 2.05 -13.73 13.29
C CYS A 142 1.86 -15.02 14.11
N ALA A 143 2.92 -15.55 14.74
CA ALA A 143 2.89 -16.78 15.52
C ALA A 143 2.03 -16.65 16.79
N GLY A 144 2.00 -15.45 17.40
CA GLY A 144 1.10 -15.14 18.52
C GLY A 144 -0.39 -15.18 18.14
N ALA A 145 -0.73 -14.92 16.88
CA ALA A 145 -2.11 -14.95 16.39
C ALA A 145 -2.58 -16.35 15.97
N LEU A 146 -1.66 -17.21 15.50
CA LEU A 146 -1.97 -18.60 15.13
C LEU A 146 -2.13 -19.53 16.35
N SER A 147 -1.63 -19.12 17.51
CA SER A 147 -1.70 -19.91 18.74
C SER A 147 -2.99 -19.69 19.57
N ALA A 148 -3.84 -18.73 19.17
CA ALA A 148 -5.08 -18.41 19.86
C ALA A 148 -6.33 -19.05 19.23
N GLU A 149 -6.22 -19.68 18.06
CA GLU A 149 -7.38 -20.18 17.31
C GLU A 149 -7.28 -21.69 17.03
N ALA A 150 -6.98 -22.46 18.08
CA ALA A 150 -7.46 -23.83 18.15
C ALA A 150 -8.66 -23.82 19.11
N VAL A 151 -9.84 -24.13 18.56
CA VAL A 151 -11.13 -24.37 19.24
C VAL A 151 -12.13 -23.20 19.17
N HIS A 152 -13.04 -23.31 18.18
CA HIS A 152 -14.39 -22.74 18.00
C HIS A 152 -14.62 -21.86 16.73
N PRO A 153 -15.71 -22.10 15.97
CA PRO A 153 -15.95 -21.46 14.68
C PRO A 153 -16.49 -20.04 14.88
N ALA A 154 -15.64 -19.05 14.61
CA ALA A 154 -16.08 -17.67 14.51
C ALA A 154 -16.85 -17.48 13.19
N SER A 155 -18.14 -17.18 13.31
CA SER A 155 -19.01 -16.61 12.29
C SER A 155 -18.52 -15.21 11.87
N GLY A 156 -17.40 -15.19 11.17
CA GLY A 156 -16.78 -13.97 10.67
C GLY A 156 -17.39 -13.59 9.32
N HIS A 157 -18.31 -12.62 9.33
CA HIS A 157 -18.77 -11.89 8.15
C HIS A 157 -17.61 -11.14 7.47
N GLY A 158 -16.73 -11.88 6.80
CA GLY A 158 -15.68 -11.34 5.94
C GLY A 158 -16.23 -11.27 4.52
N THR A 159 -16.37 -10.07 3.97
CA THR A 159 -16.94 -9.76 2.65
C THR A 159 -16.19 -10.32 1.42
N GLY A 160 -15.26 -11.26 1.61
CA GLY A 160 -14.52 -11.90 0.53
C GLY A 160 -15.01 -13.32 0.28
N VAL A 161 -15.33 -13.65 -0.98
CA VAL A 161 -15.86 -14.96 -1.40
C VAL A 161 -15.04 -16.15 -0.89
N GLY A 162 -13.72 -16.01 -0.77
CA GLY A 162 -12.87 -17.08 -0.24
C GLY A 162 -13.05 -17.42 1.24
N ARG A 163 -13.71 -16.59 2.06
CA ARG A 163 -14.01 -16.88 3.47
C ARG A 163 -15.42 -17.38 3.71
N MET A 164 -16.30 -17.21 2.72
CA MET A 164 -17.66 -17.73 2.78
C MET A 164 -17.58 -19.25 2.95
N THR A 165 -18.37 -19.78 3.86
CA THR A 165 -18.55 -21.23 3.99
C THR A 165 -19.56 -21.74 2.97
N VAL A 166 -19.54 -23.04 2.69
CA VAL A 166 -20.58 -23.65 1.84
C VAL A 166 -21.96 -23.42 2.45
N GLN A 167 -22.10 -23.52 3.77
CA GLN A 167 -23.35 -23.24 4.47
C GLN A 167 -23.84 -21.80 4.28
N GLU A 168 -23.00 -20.80 4.54
CA GLU A 168 -23.36 -19.39 4.35
C GLU A 168 -23.75 -19.09 2.88
N PHE A 169 -23.10 -19.76 1.92
CA PHE A 169 -23.46 -19.62 0.50
C PHE A 169 -24.82 -20.23 0.17
N CYS A 170 -25.15 -21.37 0.76
CA CYS A 170 -26.46 -21.99 0.58
C CYS A 170 -27.57 -21.11 1.16
N ASP A 171 -27.33 -20.50 2.33
CA ASP A 171 -28.26 -19.58 2.99
C ASP A 171 -28.48 -18.30 2.16
N ASP A 172 -27.42 -17.72 1.58
CA ASP A 172 -27.48 -16.50 0.75
C ASP A 172 -28.09 -16.76 -0.64
N ALA A 173 -27.78 -17.90 -1.26
CA ALA A 173 -28.28 -18.27 -2.60
C ALA A 173 -29.65 -18.96 -2.58
N GLY A 174 -30.17 -19.31 -1.39
CA GLY A 174 -31.41 -20.08 -1.23
C GLY A 174 -31.32 -21.50 -1.81
N LEU A 175 -30.16 -22.14 -1.69
CA LEU A 175 -29.89 -23.50 -2.18
C LEU A 175 -29.93 -24.50 -1.02
N LEU A 176 -30.29 -25.76 -1.30
CA LEU A 176 -30.20 -26.81 -0.30
C LEU A 176 -28.73 -27.20 -0.08
N LEU A 177 -28.33 -27.21 1.20
CA LEU A 177 -26.96 -27.53 1.62
C LEU A 177 -26.54 -28.93 1.17
N GLU A 178 -27.43 -29.92 1.33
CA GLU A 178 -27.16 -31.30 0.92
C GLU A 178 -26.94 -31.40 -0.59
N ASP A 179 -27.81 -30.80 -1.40
CA ASP A 179 -27.66 -30.76 -2.87
C ASP A 179 -26.33 -30.12 -3.28
N THR A 180 -25.94 -29.05 -2.60
CA THR A 180 -24.69 -28.31 -2.89
C THR A 180 -23.46 -29.15 -2.53
N LEU A 181 -23.48 -29.86 -1.40
CA LEU A 181 -22.40 -30.75 -0.99
C LEU A 181 -22.27 -31.96 -1.92
N SER A 182 -23.38 -32.58 -2.32
CA SER A 182 -23.37 -33.68 -3.30
C SER A 182 -22.78 -33.23 -4.64
N ARG A 183 -23.15 -32.04 -5.14
CA ARG A 183 -22.58 -31.48 -6.38
C ARG A 183 -21.08 -31.22 -6.29
N LEU A 184 -20.62 -30.69 -5.16
CA LEU A 184 -19.20 -30.47 -4.91
C LEU A 184 -18.47 -31.82 -4.91
N GLN A 185 -19.04 -32.84 -4.27
CA GLN A 185 -18.46 -34.18 -4.24
C GLN A 185 -18.41 -34.85 -5.62
N GLU A 186 -19.46 -34.71 -6.44
CA GLU A 186 -19.48 -35.20 -7.83
C GLU A 186 -18.43 -34.52 -8.73
N ALA A 187 -18.17 -33.23 -8.51
CA ALA A 187 -17.08 -32.50 -9.17
C ALA A 187 -15.68 -32.86 -8.62
N GLY A 188 -15.63 -33.75 -7.62
CA GLY A 188 -14.41 -34.22 -6.98
C GLY A 188 -13.79 -33.21 -6.02
N PHE A 189 -14.62 -32.35 -5.41
CA PHE A 189 -14.24 -31.57 -4.23
C PHE A 189 -14.55 -32.35 -2.95
N THR A 190 -13.72 -32.18 -1.93
CA THR A 190 -13.99 -32.68 -0.58
C THR A 190 -14.50 -31.50 0.24
N ALA A 191 -15.82 -31.43 0.44
CA ALA A 191 -16.49 -30.29 1.05
C ALA A 191 -17.35 -30.72 2.25
N ASP A 192 -17.24 -29.95 3.33
CA ASP A 192 -18.11 -29.98 4.51
C ASP A 192 -18.88 -28.65 4.60
N PRO A 193 -19.98 -28.56 5.39
CA PRO A 193 -20.73 -27.32 5.58
C PRO A 193 -19.87 -26.11 5.98
N GLY A 194 -18.84 -26.34 6.80
CA GLY A 194 -17.89 -25.32 7.27
C GLY A 194 -16.67 -25.12 6.36
N SER A 195 -16.55 -25.85 5.25
CA SER A 195 -15.47 -25.65 4.31
C SER A 195 -15.60 -24.28 3.65
N THR A 196 -14.50 -23.55 3.56
CA THR A 196 -14.47 -22.25 2.89
C THR A 196 -14.23 -22.41 1.38
N PHE A 197 -14.77 -21.50 0.57
CA PHE A 197 -14.48 -21.50 -0.87
C PHE A 197 -12.98 -21.41 -1.19
N ARG A 198 -12.17 -20.80 -0.30
CA ARG A 198 -10.71 -20.82 -0.42
C ARG A 198 -10.14 -22.24 -0.32
N ALA A 199 -10.55 -23.01 0.67
CA ALA A 199 -10.10 -24.39 0.83
C ALA A 199 -10.49 -25.25 -0.38
N LEU A 200 -11.71 -25.09 -0.89
CA LEU A 200 -12.19 -25.79 -2.09
C LEU A 200 -11.40 -25.39 -3.34
N SER A 201 -11.11 -24.10 -3.50
CA SER A 201 -10.38 -23.57 -4.65
C SER A 201 -8.93 -24.11 -4.73
N GLN A 202 -8.29 -24.34 -3.59
CA GLN A 202 -6.92 -24.88 -3.53
C GLN A 202 -6.85 -26.34 -3.99
N GLN A 203 -7.91 -27.12 -3.79
CA GLN A 203 -7.96 -28.53 -4.21
C GLN A 203 -7.87 -28.71 -5.73
N LYS A 204 -8.42 -27.76 -6.49
CA LYS A 204 -8.52 -27.82 -7.96
C LYS A 204 -7.74 -26.71 -8.67
N GLN A 205 -6.90 -25.96 -7.95
CA GLN A 205 -6.15 -24.80 -8.46
C GLN A 205 -7.05 -23.76 -9.15
N MET A 206 -8.24 -23.53 -8.61
CA MET A 206 -9.20 -22.54 -9.12
C MET A 206 -9.15 -21.28 -8.26
N SER A 207 -9.73 -20.17 -8.74
CA SER A 207 -10.03 -19.04 -7.87
C SER A 207 -11.27 -19.34 -7.02
N PRO A 208 -11.36 -18.84 -5.77
CA PRO A 208 -12.59 -18.95 -4.97
C PRO A 208 -13.83 -18.37 -5.68
N MET A 209 -13.64 -17.37 -6.55
CA MET A 209 -14.71 -16.80 -7.38
C MET A 209 -15.19 -17.80 -8.43
N ASP A 210 -14.28 -18.52 -9.08
CA ASP A 210 -14.62 -19.49 -10.13
C ASP A 210 -15.44 -20.66 -9.55
N VAL A 211 -15.12 -21.09 -8.32
CA VAL A 211 -15.89 -22.13 -7.62
C VAL A 211 -17.31 -21.66 -7.32
N LYS A 212 -17.47 -20.40 -6.85
CA LYS A 212 -18.78 -19.80 -6.61
C LYS A 212 -19.59 -19.64 -7.90
N GLU A 213 -18.96 -19.14 -8.96
CA GLU A 213 -19.60 -18.96 -10.27
C GLU A 213 -20.02 -20.30 -10.88
N TRP A 214 -19.18 -21.33 -10.74
CA TRP A 214 -19.50 -22.69 -11.17
C TRP A 214 -20.74 -23.25 -10.47
N LEU A 215 -20.88 -23.03 -9.15
CA LEU A 215 -22.08 -23.41 -8.40
C LEU A 215 -23.33 -22.63 -8.84
N LEU A 216 -23.20 -21.33 -9.09
CA LEU A 216 -24.32 -20.48 -9.51
C LEU A 216 -24.80 -20.81 -10.93
N ASN A 217 -23.87 -21.03 -11.88
CA ASN A 217 -24.19 -21.28 -13.29
C ASN A 217 -24.84 -22.65 -13.52
N ARG A 218 -24.57 -23.65 -12.66
CA ARG A 218 -25.29 -24.93 -12.69
C ARG A 218 -26.59 -24.92 -11.88
N GLY A 219 -26.71 -24.06 -10.86
CA GLY A 219 -27.94 -23.90 -10.08
C GLY A 219 -29.09 -23.24 -10.86
N SER A 220 -28.80 -22.45 -11.88
CA SER A 220 -29.82 -21.86 -12.76
C SER A 220 -30.44 -22.87 -13.73
N LEU A 221 -29.65 -23.83 -14.24
CA LEU A 221 -30.13 -24.85 -15.18
C LEU A 221 -31.15 -25.80 -14.53
N ASP A 222 -30.93 -26.19 -13.28
CA ASP A 222 -31.85 -27.07 -12.56
C ASP A 222 -33.15 -26.38 -12.11
N LYS A 223 -33.17 -25.04 -12.08
CA LYS A 223 -34.40 -24.26 -11.84
C LYS A 223 -35.27 -24.19 -13.10
N GLU A 224 -34.67 -24.17 -14.30
CA GLU A 224 -35.40 -24.20 -15.57
C GLU A 224 -35.97 -25.60 -15.88
N GLU A 225 -35.28 -26.69 -15.52
CA GLU A 225 -35.82 -28.05 -15.72
C GLU A 225 -36.95 -28.44 -14.77
N ARG A 226 -37.14 -27.69 -13.67
CA ARG A 226 -38.14 -28.00 -12.63
C ARG A 226 -39.43 -27.17 -12.73
N ASN A 227 -39.60 -26.37 -13.78
CA ASN A 227 -40.78 -25.52 -14.01
C ASN A 227 -41.53 -25.89 -15.29
#